data_AF-A0A965J1T8-F1
#
_entry.id   AF-A0A965J1T8-F1
#
_cell.length_a   1.000
_cell.length_b   1.000
_cell.length_c   1.000
_cell.angle_alpha   90.00
_cell.angle_beta   90.00
_cell.angle_gamma   90.00
#
_symmetry.space_group_name_H-M   'P 1'
#
loop_
_entity.id
_entity.type
_entity.pdbx_description
1 polymer ?
#
loop_
_entity_poly.entity_id
_entity_poly.type
_entity_poly.pdbx_seq_one_letter_code
_entity_poly.pdbx_strand_id
1 'polypeptide(L)' 'NIQVEALDRARLLADVTRTLSEQHVNILSAAVSTSKDRVAISRFTFEMADAKHLDSVLAAVRGIEGVYDVYRT' A
#
# COMPACT_ATOMS: atom_id res chain seq x y z
N ASN A 1 5.24 -5.80 -7.02
CA ASN A 1 4.05 -4.97 -7.29
C ASN A 1 2.91 -5.42 -6.41
N ILE A 2 2.30 -4.49 -5.70
CA ILE A 2 1.08 -4.73 -4.92
C ILE A 2 0.01 -3.72 -5.32
N GLN A 3 -1.25 -4.11 -5.15
CA GLN A 3 -2.40 -3.22 -5.21
C GLN A 3 -3.03 -3.13 -3.83
N VAL A 4 -3.38 -1.92 -3.43
CA VAL A 4 -4.06 -1.58 -2.17
C VAL A 4 -5.41 -0.98 -2.54
N GLU A 5 -6.47 -1.52 -1.96
CA GLU A 5 -7.84 -1.04 -2.11
C GLU A 5 -8.34 -0.54 -0.75
N ALA A 6 -8.79 0.71 -0.75
CA ALA A 6 -9.12 1.41 0.49
C ALA A 6 -10.27 2.40 0.29
N LEU A 7 -10.95 2.71 1.39
CA LEU A 7 -11.81 3.87 1.47
C LEU A 7 -10.94 5.13 1.60
N ASP A 8 -11.13 6.07 0.68
CA ASP A 8 -10.37 7.32 0.64
C ASP A 8 -10.65 8.18 1.86
N ARG A 9 -9.57 8.69 2.45
CA ARG A 9 -9.59 9.62 3.56
C ARG A 9 -8.36 10.50 3.55
N ALA A 10 -8.44 11.60 4.30
CA ALA A 10 -7.29 12.45 4.51
C ALA A 10 -6.08 11.63 4.99
N ARG A 11 -4.94 11.84 4.33
CA ARG A 11 -3.63 11.22 4.61
C ARG A 11 -3.49 9.74 4.26
N LEU A 12 -4.44 9.11 3.57
CA LEU A 12 -4.32 7.71 3.17
C LEU A 12 -3.00 7.41 2.44
N LEU A 13 -2.65 8.18 1.40
CA LEU A 13 -1.39 7.99 0.67
C LEU A 13 -0.17 8.12 1.59
N ALA A 14 -0.16 9.10 2.49
CA ALA A 14 0.94 9.32 3.42
C ALA A 14 1.08 8.18 4.43
N ASP A 15 -0.03 7.63 4.92
CA ASP A 15 -0.01 6.48 5.82
C ASP A 15 0.53 5.22 5.12
N VAL A 16 0.15 4.99 3.86
CA VAL A 16 0.66 3.85 3.07
C VAL A 16 2.14 4.00 2.79
N THR A 17 2.61 5.17 2.32
CA THR A 17 4.04 5.36 2.03
C THR A 17 4.90 5.32 3.30
N ARG A 18 4.41 5.85 4.43
CA ARG A 18 5.07 5.71 5.73
C ARG A 18 5.18 4.25 6.13
N THR A 19 4.10 3.49 6.07
CA THR A 19 4.07 2.06 6.46
C THR A 19 5.02 1.23 5.60
N LEU A 20 5.08 1.48 4.28
CA LEU A 20 6.05 0.83 3.40
C LEU A 20 7.49 1.19 3.80
N SER A 21 7.76 2.46 4.11
CA SER A 21 9.09 2.89 4.55
C SER A 21 9.50 2.26 5.89
N GLU A 22 8.58 2.11 6.84
CA GLU A 22 8.79 1.42 8.12
C GLU A 22 9.06 -0.08 7.95
N GLN A 23 8.56 -0.69 6.87
CA GLN A 23 8.91 -2.05 6.47
C GLN A 23 10.26 -2.13 5.74
N HIS A 24 11.02 -1.04 5.67
CA HIS A 24 12.34 -0.97 5.05
C HIS A 24 12.33 -1.39 3.57
N VAL A 25 11.22 -1.17 2.86
CA VAL A 25 11.15 -1.40 1.41
C VAL A 25 11.42 -0.11 0.64
N ASN A 26 12.14 -0.23 -0.47
CA ASN A 26 12.45 0.91 -1.34
C ASN A 26 11.36 1.07 -2.41
N ILE A 27 10.59 2.16 -2.35
CA ILE A 27 9.51 2.42 -3.30
C ILE A 27 10.10 2.89 -4.64
N LEU A 28 9.88 2.12 -5.69
CA LEU A 28 10.30 2.46 -7.06
C LEU A 28 9.22 3.25 -7.81
N SER A 29 7.95 2.90 -7.62
CA SER A 29 6.84 3.66 -8.20
C SER A 29 5.57 3.52 -7.37
N ALA A 30 4.75 4.57 -7.41
CA ALA A 30 3.44 4.59 -6.79
C ALA A 30 2.47 5.28 -7.75
N ALA A 31 1.30 4.66 -7.98
CA ALA A 31 0.21 5.25 -8.74
C ALA A 31 -1.05 5.18 -7.89
N VAL A 32 -1.75 6.29 -7.74
CA VAL A 32 -2.94 6.40 -6.89
C VAL A 32 -4.08 6.97 -7.72
N SER A 33 -5.23 6.33 -7.66
CA SER A 33 -6.46 6.81 -8.27
C SER A 33 -7.60 6.68 -7.27
N THR A 34 -8.35 7.77 -7.10
CA THR A 34 -9.54 7.79 -6.25
C THR A 34 -10.77 8.02 -7.13
N SER A 35 -11.79 7.17 -6.95
CA SER A 35 -13.08 7.30 -7.65
C SER A 35 -14.01 8.29 -6.93
N LYS A 36 -15.11 8.67 -7.60
CA LYS A 36 -16.15 9.53 -6.99
C LYS A 36 -16.83 8.88 -5.78
N ASP A 37 -16.83 7.55 -5.71
CA ASP A 37 -17.41 6.77 -4.62
C ASP A 37 -16.44 6.61 -3.44
N ARG A 38 -15.38 7.43 -3.40
CA ARG A 38 -14.31 7.40 -2.39
C ARG A 38 -13.56 6.07 -2.33
N VAL A 39 -13.50 5.32 -3.43
CA VAL A 39 -12.65 4.14 -3.52
C VAL A 39 -11.28 4.56 -4.01
N ALA A 40 -10.25 4.35 -3.20
CA ALA A 40 -8.86 4.56 -3.55
C ALA A 40 -8.22 3.24 -3.97
N ILE A 41 -7.65 3.24 -5.17
CA ILE A 41 -6.82 2.15 -5.70
C ILE A 41 -5.40 2.69 -5.79
N SER A 42 -4.48 2.07 -5.05
CA SER A 42 -3.07 2.42 -5.08
C SER A 42 -2.24 1.23 -5.54
N ARG A 43 -1.36 1.45 -6.51
CA ARG A 43 -0.42 0.45 -7.01
C ARG A 43 1.00 0.85 -6.65
N PHE A 44 1.73 -0.05 -6.00
CA PHE A 44 3.10 0.19 -5.57
C PHE A 44 4.04 -0.84 -6.17
N THR A 45 5.15 -0.34 -6.70
CA THR A 45 6.33 -1.13 -7.07
C THR A 45 7.41 -0.80 -6.07
N PHE A 46 8.05 -1.80 -5.48
CA PHE A 46 9.13 -1.63 -4.53
C PHE A 46 10.14 -2.77 -4.64
N GLU A 47 11.33 -2.53 -4.11
CA GLU A 47 12.38 -3.52 -3.88
C GLU A 47 12.48 -3.86 -2.40
N MET A 48 12.80 -5.11 -2.10
CA MET A 48 12.97 -5.66 -0.75
C MET A 48 14.12 -6.68 -0.75
N ALA A 49 14.78 -6.81 0.40
CA ALA A 49 15.96 -7.68 0.53
C ALA A 49 15.63 -9.18 0.49
N ASP A 50 14.48 -9.59 1.03
CA ASP A 50 14.01 -10.98 1.02
C ASP A 50 12.52 -11.04 0.61
N ALA A 51 12.20 -11.92 -0.33
CA ALA A 51 10.83 -12.18 -0.77
C ALA A 51 9.92 -12.71 0.37
N LYS A 52 10.49 -13.36 1.39
CA LYS A 52 9.74 -13.80 2.58
C LYS A 52 9.19 -12.62 3.40
N HIS A 53 9.72 -11.42 3.19
CA HIS A 53 9.24 -10.19 3.84
C HIS A 53 7.91 -9.70 3.24
N LEU A 54 7.54 -10.15 2.03
CA LEU A 54 6.32 -9.69 1.35
C LEU A 54 5.06 -9.87 2.22
N ASP A 55 4.92 -11.00 2.91
CA ASP A 55 3.74 -11.27 3.73
C ASP A 55 3.61 -10.28 4.90
N SER A 56 4.73 -9.88 5.51
CA SER A 56 4.70 -8.86 6.59
C SER A 56 4.40 -7.47 6.04
N VAL A 57 4.87 -7.14 4.84
CA VAL A 57 4.52 -5.89 4.15
C VAL A 57 3.02 -5.83 3.87
N LEU A 58 2.46 -6.90 3.30
CA LEU A 58 1.03 -7.00 3.01
C LEU A 58 0.21 -6.90 4.31
N ALA A 59 0.64 -7.58 5.38
CA ALA A 59 -0.03 -7.51 6.68
C ALA A 59 0.01 -6.09 7.29
N ALA A 60 1.16 -5.41 7.23
CA ALA A 60 1.30 -4.04 7.73
C ALA A 60 0.40 -3.06 6.98
N VAL A 61 0.38 -3.14 5.64
CA VAL A 61 -0.49 -2.29 4.81
C VAL A 61 -1.98 -2.59 5.06
N ARG A 62 -2.35 -3.85 5.26
CA ARG A 62 -3.73 -4.25 5.60
C ARG A 62 -4.18 -3.70 6.95
N GLY A 63 -3.25 -3.41 7.86
CA GLY A 63 -3.55 -2.81 9.17
C GLY A 63 -3.84 -1.31 9.13
N ILE A 64 -3.63 -0.64 7.98
CA ILE A 64 -3.90 0.79 7.84
C ILE A 64 -5.41 1.01 7.83
N GLU A 65 -5.88 1.92 8.69
CA GLU A 65 -7.29 2.31 8.73
C GLU A 65 -7.79 2.76 7.35
N GLY A 66 -8.86 2.11 6.88
CA GLY A 66 -9.48 2.37 5.58
C GLY A 66 -9.06 1.39 4.49
N VAL A 67 -7.94 0.67 4.65
CA VAL A 67 -7.55 -0.41 3.73
C VAL A 67 -8.42 -1.63 4.02
N TYR A 68 -9.14 -2.10 3.00
CA TYR A 68 -9.95 -3.31 3.11
C TYR A 68 -9.38 -4.48 2.30
N ASP A 69 -8.56 -4.22 1.28
CA ASP A 69 -7.82 -5.28 0.60
C ASP A 69 -6.42 -4.85 0.14
N VAL A 70 -5.52 -5.84 0.10
CA VAL A 70 -4.17 -5.69 -0.41
C VAL A 70 -3.64 -7.03 -0.91
N TYR A 71 -3.13 -7.04 -2.14
CA TYR A 71 -2.66 -8.25 -2.81
C TYR A 71 -1.55 -7.95 -3.82
N ARG A 72 -0.84 -9.01 -4.22
CA ARG A 72 0.19 -8.94 -5.27
C ARG A 72 -0.47 -8.90 -6.65
N THR A 73 0.06 -8.04 -7.53
CA THR A 73 -0.32 -7.93 -8.96
C THR A 73 0.79 -8.42 -9.87
#